data_AF-A0A969MGA1-F1
#
_entry.id   AF-A0A969MGA1-F1
#
_cell.length_a   1.000
_cell.length_b   1.000
_cell.length_c   1.000
_cell.angle_alpha   90.00
_cell.angle_beta   90.00
_cell.angle_gamma   90.00
#
_symmetry.space_group_name_H-M   'P 1'
#
loop_
_entity.id
_entity.type
_entity.pdbx_description
1 polymer ?
#
loop_
_entity_poly.entity_id
_entity_poly.type
_entity_poly.pdbx_seq_one_letter_code
_entity_poly.pdbx_strand_id
1 'polypeptide(L)' 'MTPQEFLESLALAETDSQRLVIFARYLDTTALDNATTKMWRKLSYSNEIEMSLNNLAFHLEALAETPVI' A
#
# COMPACT_ATOMS: atom_id res chain seq x y z
N MET A 1 -5.05 -2.42 -8.12
CA MET A 1 -4.97 -3.85 -7.76
C MET A 1 -6.29 -4.25 -7.12
N THR A 2 -6.78 -5.47 -7.31
CA THR A 2 -7.93 -6.00 -6.55
C THR A 2 -7.42 -6.73 -5.30
N PRO A 3 -8.25 -6.95 -4.26
CA PRO A 3 -7.86 -7.76 -3.11
C PRO A 3 -7.39 -9.17 -3.51
N GLN A 4 -7.98 -9.77 -4.55
CA GLN A 4 -7.59 -11.08 -5.05
C GLN A 4 -6.20 -11.03 -5.72
N GLU A 5 -5.96 -10.07 -6.61
CA GLU A 5 -4.66 -9.86 -7.26
C GLU A 5 -3.54 -9.60 -6.23
N PHE A 6 -3.88 -8.90 -5.14
CA PHE A 6 -2.96 -8.66 -4.03
C PHE A 6 -2.56 -9.96 -3.33
N LEU A 7 -3.55 -10.79 -2.96
CA LEU A 7 -3.29 -12.07 -2.29
C LEU A 7 -2.51 -13.03 -3.19
N GLU A 8 -2.85 -13.08 -4.48
CA GLU A 8 -2.12 -13.88 -5.48
C GLU A 8 -0.67 -13.41 -5.62
N SER A 9 -0.46 -12.10 -5.74
CA SER A 9 0.89 -11.53 -5.84
C SER A 9 1.71 -11.83 -4.58
N LEU A 10 1.12 -11.70 -3.39
CA LEU A 10 1.79 -12.01 -2.12
C LEU A 10 2.17 -13.48 -2.00
N ALA A 11 1.28 -14.38 -2.43
CA ALA A 11 1.54 -15.83 -2.38
C ALA A 11 2.70 -16.23 -3.32
N LEU A 12 2.87 -15.51 -4.43
CA LEU A 12 3.94 -15.74 -5.41
C LEU A 12 5.26 -15.04 -5.06
N ALA A 13 5.29 -14.19 -4.04
CA ALA A 13 6.50 -13.46 -3.66
C ALA A 13 7.53 -14.40 -2.99
N GLU A 14 8.71 -14.48 -3.58
CA GLU A 14 9.81 -15.34 -3.13
C GLU A 14 10.67 -14.64 -2.07
N THR A 15 10.76 -13.30 -2.12
CA THR A 15 11.59 -12.50 -1.21
C THR A 15 10.79 -11.50 -0.39
N ASP A 16 11.34 -11.09 0.75
CA ASP A 16 10.72 -10.05 1.58
C ASP A 16 10.66 -8.70 0.86
N SER A 17 11.69 -8.33 0.08
CA SER A 17 11.64 -7.14 -0.78
C SER A 17 10.48 -7.18 -1.77
N GLN A 18 10.20 -8.33 -2.40
CA GLN A 18 9.05 -8.47 -3.29
C GLN A 18 7.73 -8.29 -2.52
N ARG A 19 7.60 -8.87 -1.32
CA ARG A 19 6.41 -8.70 -0.47
C ARG A 19 6.20 -7.22 -0.13
N LEU A 20 7.25 -6.51 0.26
CA LEU A 20 7.20 -5.08 0.59
C LEU A 20 6.70 -4.23 -0.59
N VAL A 21 7.20 -4.49 -1.80
CA VAL A 21 6.71 -3.82 -3.02
C VAL A 21 5.23 -4.11 -3.29
N ILE A 22 4.78 -5.35 -3.09
CA ILE A 22 3.38 -5.73 -3.28
C ILE A 22 2.48 -5.01 -2.28
N PHE A 23 2.89 -4.92 -1.01
CA PHE A 23 2.18 -4.15 0.01
C PHE A 23 2.11 -2.66 -0.34
N ALA A 24 3.23 -2.06 -0.76
CA ALA A 24 3.25 -0.65 -1.15
C ALA A 24 2.25 -0.35 -2.27
N ARG A 25 2.25 -1.17 -3.33
CA ARG A 25 1.31 -1.04 -4.46
C ARG A 25 -0.15 -1.20 -4.05
N TYR A 26 -0.44 -2.08 -3.08
CA TYR A 26 -1.80 -2.23 -2.58
C TYR A 26 -2.25 -1.00 -1.79
N LEU A 27 -1.36 -0.42 -0.98
CA LEU A 27 -1.64 0.80 -0.22
C LEU A 27 -1.86 2.00 -1.14
N ASP A 28 -1.01 2.18 -2.16
CA ASP A 28 -1.06 3.29 -3.12
C ASP A 28 -2.22 3.19 -4.12
N THR A 29 -2.82 2.00 -4.28
CA THR A 29 -3.98 1.81 -5.16
C THR A 29 -5.24 1.53 -4.36
N THR A 30 -5.52 0.27 -4.06
CA THR A 30 -6.80 -0.18 -3.50
C THR A 30 -7.15 0.48 -2.17
N ALA A 31 -6.17 0.63 -1.27
CA ALA A 31 -6.42 1.26 0.03
C ALA A 31 -6.69 2.77 -0.13
N LEU A 32 -5.88 3.45 -0.95
CA LEU A 32 -6.01 4.88 -1.24
C LEU A 32 -7.34 5.19 -1.96
N ASP A 33 -7.71 4.42 -2.98
CA ASP A 33 -8.97 4.56 -3.71
C ASP A 33 -10.17 4.46 -2.76
N ASN A 34 -10.14 3.50 -1.82
CA ASN A 34 -11.18 3.36 -0.81
C ASN A 34 -11.20 4.56 0.16
N ALA A 35 -10.03 5.00 0.61
CA ALA A 35 -9.87 6.13 1.53
C ALA A 35 -10.24 7.49 0.91
N THR A 36 -10.33 7.58 -0.42
CA THR A 36 -10.69 8.82 -1.13
C THR A 36 -12.14 8.86 -1.62
N THR A 37 -12.94 7.83 -1.36
CA THR A 37 -14.36 7.81 -1.71
C THR A 37 -15.17 8.90 -0.99
N LYS A 38 -16.34 9.28 -1.56
CA LYS A 38 -17.22 10.32 -1.00
C LYS A 38 -17.68 10.05 0.44
N MET A 39 -17.76 8.79 0.86
CA MET A 39 -18.12 8.44 2.24
C MET A 39 -16.95 8.70 3.17
N TRP A 40 -15.74 8.28 2.78
CA TRP A 40 -14.52 8.46 3.56
C TRP A 40 -14.12 9.93 3.69
N ARG A 41 -14.31 10.74 2.64
CA ARG A 41 -14.11 12.20 2.68
C ARG A 41 -15.00 12.94 3.68
N LYS A 42 -16.03 12.30 4.24
CA LYS A 42 -16.85 12.88 5.32
C LYS A 42 -16.22 12.73 6.70
N LEU A 43 -15.20 11.88 6.84
CA LEU A 43 -14.44 11.76 8.09
C LEU A 43 -13.59 13.02 8.26
N SER A 44 -13.58 13.56 9.47
CA SER A 44 -12.83 14.78 9.82
C SER A 44 -11.33 14.64 9.64
N TYR A 45 -10.80 13.41 9.66
CA TYR A 45 -9.38 13.07 9.54
C TYR A 45 -9.05 12.32 8.23
N SER A 46 -9.89 12.46 7.20
CA SER A 46 -9.74 11.74 5.93
C SER A 46 -8.44 12.08 5.20
N ASN A 47 -7.99 13.33 5.28
CA ASN A 47 -6.73 13.78 4.66
C ASN A 47 -5.51 13.16 5.36
N GLU A 48 -5.55 13.02 6.69
CA GLU A 48 -4.51 12.40 7.49
C GLU A 48 -4.38 10.91 7.18
N ILE A 49 -5.51 10.22 6.94
CA ILE A 49 -5.50 8.83 6.47
C ILE A 49 -4.86 8.71 5.09
N GLU A 50 -5.27 9.54 4.14
CA GLU A 50 -4.70 9.57 2.79
C GLU A 50 -3.18 9.79 2.83
N MET A 51 -2.73 10.80 3.59
CA MET A 51 -1.31 11.08 3.77
C MET A 51 -0.55 9.93 4.45
N SER A 52 -1.16 9.29 5.45
CA SER A 52 -0.55 8.15 6.14
C SER A 52 -0.40 6.93 5.23
N LEU A 53 -1.40 6.65 4.39
CA LEU A 53 -1.33 5.56 3.40
C LEU A 53 -0.21 5.81 2.38
N ASN A 54 -0.12 7.03 1.85
CA ASN A 54 0.96 7.42 0.93
C ASN A 54 2.34 7.30 1.58
N ASN A 55 2.50 7.77 2.82
CA ASN A 55 3.76 7.67 3.56
C ASN A 55 4.18 6.21 3.79
N LEU A 56 3.22 5.34 4.16
CA LEU A 56 3.51 3.92 4.34
C LEU A 56 3.92 3.26 3.03
N ALA A 57 3.21 3.54 1.93
CA ALA A 57 3.58 3.02 0.62
C ALA A 57 5.02 3.42 0.24
N PHE A 58 5.34 4.72 0.33
CA PHE A 58 6.68 5.25 0.05
C PHE A 58 7.78 4.56 0.87
N HIS A 59 7.58 4.41 2.18
CA HIS A 59 8.60 3.80 3.04
C HIS A 59 8.78 2.29 2.79
N LEU A 60 7.72 1.57 2.43
CA LEU A 60 7.80 0.16 2.07
C LEU A 60 8.57 -0.05 0.76
N GLU A 61 8.39 0.82 -0.23
CA GLU A 61 9.19 0.79 -1.47
C GLU A 61 10.67 1.06 -1.17
N ALA A 62 10.97 2.11 -0.40
CA ALA A 62 12.34 2.44 -0.02
C ALA A 62 13.03 1.29 0.76
N LEU A 63 12.29 0.61 1.63
CA LEU A 63 12.81 -0.54 2.37
C LEU A 63 13.08 -1.73 1.43
N ALA A 64 12.22 -1.96 0.44
CA ALA A 64 12.40 -3.03 -0.53
C ALA A 64 13.65 -2.84 -1.42
N GLU A 65 13.99 -1.58 -1.73
CA GLU A 65 15.17 -1.20 -2.51
C GLU A 65 16.48 -1.29 -1.72
N THR A 66 16.40 -1.35 -0.38
CA THR A 66 17.59 -1.43 0.47
C THR A 66 18.16 -2.86 0.43
N PRO A 67 19.42 -3.05 -0.01
CA PRO A 67 20.06 -4.36 0.06
C PRO A 67 20.15 -4.79 1.53
N VAL A 68 19.67 -5.99 1.85
CA VAL A 68 19.95 -6.59 3.16
C VAL A 68 21.45 -6.90 3.19
N ILE A 69 22.21 -6.10 3.93
CA ILE A 69 23.66 -6.24 4.14
C ILE A 69 23.94 -7.37 5.13
#